data_AF-A0A0K8RKC2-F1
#
_entry.id   AF-A0A0K8RKC2-F1
#
_cell.length_a   1.000
_cell.length_b   1.000
_cell.length_c   1.000
_cell.angle_alpha   90.00
_cell.angle_beta   90.00
_cell.angle_gamma   90.00
#
_symmetry.space_group_name_H-M   'P 1'
#
loop_
_entity.id
_entity.type
_entity.pdbx_description
1 polymer ?
#
loop_
_entity_poly.entity_id
_entity_poly.type
_entity_poly.pdbx_seq_one_letter_code
_entity_poly.pdbx_strand_id
1 'polypeptide(L)'
;MYQKGGRWFFAGIISVLRGSCYPPVQPAIYVRVSHFVDSFILNIIKQHKGSQQGGTNGLCARDENRKKCVREFFSSYNRSIDDEISEKN
;
A
#
# COMPACT_ATOMS: atom_id res chain seq x y z
N MET A 1 5.13 -8.34 2.96
CA MET A 1 5.31 -9.41 1.95
C MET A 1 6.08 -10.55 2.59
N TYR A 2 6.08 -11.76 2.02
CA TYR A 2 6.96 -12.86 2.43
C TYR A 2 7.62 -13.51 1.22
N GLN A 3 8.83 -14.05 1.40
CA GLN A 3 9.58 -14.72 0.34
C GLN A 3 9.40 -16.24 0.45
N LYS A 4 9.15 -16.90 -0.67
CA LYS A 4 9.14 -18.37 -0.76
C LYS A 4 9.67 -18.78 -2.13
N GLY A 5 10.75 -19.57 -2.16
CA GLY A 5 11.36 -20.05 -3.41
C GLY A 5 11.77 -18.92 -4.35
N GLY A 6 12.42 -17.87 -3.83
CA GLY A 6 12.85 -16.71 -4.63
C GLY A 6 11.74 -15.75 -5.05
N ARG A 7 10.47 -16.10 -4.85
CA ARG A 7 9.32 -15.25 -5.19
C ARG A 7 8.77 -14.53 -3.96
N TRP A 8 8.40 -13.27 -4.14
CA TRP A 8 7.74 -12.47 -3.11
C TRP A 8 6.22 -12.54 -3.25
N PHE A 9 5.55 -12.83 -2.14
CA PHE A 9 4.10 -12.94 -2.06
C PHE A 9 3.52 -11.84 -1.19
N PHE A 10 2.45 -11.22 -1.68
CA PHE A 10 1.73 -10.17 -0.97
C PHE A 10 0.68 -10.78 -0.03
N ALA A 11 1.05 -10.98 1.24
CA ALA A 11 0.17 -11.59 2.24
C ALA A 11 -0.68 -10.61 3.06
N GLY A 12 -0.20 -9.38 3.22
CA GLY A 12 -0.76 -8.46 4.20
C GLY A 12 -0.58 -7.00 3.82
N ILE A 13 -1.60 -6.21 4.13
CA ILE A 13 -1.60 -4.75 4.07
C ILE A 13 -1.56 -4.25 5.52
N ILE A 14 -0.65 -3.33 5.85
CA ILE A 14 -0.61 -2.71 7.18
C ILE A 14 -1.95 -2.01 7.40
N SER A 15 -2.66 -2.36 8.47
CA SER A 15 -3.95 -1.75 8.82
C SER A 15 -3.77 -0.79 9.98
N VAL A 16 -3.37 -1.32 11.13
CA VAL A 16 -3.26 -0.56 12.37
C VAL A 16 -1.98 -0.94 13.09
N LEU A 17 -1.27 0.08 13.55
CA LEU A 17 -0.18 -0.03 14.49
C LEU A 17 -0.69 0.44 15.86
N ARG A 18 -0.43 -0.34 16.90
CA ARG A 18 -0.73 0.06 18.28
C ARG A 18 0.57 0.43 18.98
N GLY A 19 0.70 1.70 19.36
CA GLY A 19 1.90 2.25 20.01
C GLY A 19 2.94 2.76 19.01
N SER A 20 4.19 2.90 19.48
CA SER A 20 5.31 3.37 18.66
C SER A 20 5.61 2.38 17.52
N CYS A 21 6.01 2.91 16.37
CA CYS A 21 6.55 2.11 15.26
C CYS A 21 7.80 1.32 15.69
N TYR A 22 8.59 1.85 16.63
CA TYR A 22 9.79 1.21 17.18
C TYR A 22 10.08 1.69 18.62
N PRO A 23 10.32 0.80 19.60
CA PRO A 23 9.97 -0.63 19.61
C PRO A 23 8.44 -0.81 19.76
N PRO A 24 7.81 -1.73 18.99
CA PRO A 24 6.37 -1.92 19.07
C PRO A 24 5.99 -2.65 20.36
N VAL A 25 4.97 -2.13 21.06
CA VAL A 25 4.43 -2.76 22.27
C VAL A 25 3.59 -4.00 21.94
N GLN A 26 2.99 -4.02 20.75
CA GLN A 26 2.17 -5.12 20.24
C GLN A 26 2.45 -5.36 18.76
N PRO A 27 2.25 -6.59 18.25
CA PRO A 27 2.34 -6.86 16.81
C PRO A 27 1.39 -5.96 16.00
N ALA A 28 1.85 -5.52 14.84
CA ALA A 28 1.02 -4.78 13.90
C ALA A 28 -0.14 -5.64 13.39
N ILE A 29 -1.30 -5.01 13.17
CA ILE A 29 -2.49 -5.65 12.63
C ILE A 29 -2.48 -5.48 11.11
N TYR A 30 -2.63 -6.59 10.39
CA TYR A 30 -2.62 -6.62 8.93
C TYR A 30 -3.96 -7.10 8.38
N VAL A 31 -4.39 -6.49 7.28
CA VAL A 31 -5.46 -7.07 6.45
C VAL A 31 -4.90 -8.31 5.76
N ARG A 32 -5.54 -9.46 5.97
CA ARG A 32 -5.14 -10.73 5.33
C ARG A 32 -5.57 -10.74 3.87
N VAL A 33 -4.62 -10.51 2.95
CA VAL A 33 -4.89 -10.37 1.50
C VAL A 33 -5.61 -11.60 0.95
N SER A 34 -5.23 -12.80 1.38
CA SER A 34 -5.84 -14.05 0.89
C SER A 34 -7.35 -14.12 1.12
N HIS A 35 -7.88 -13.41 2.12
CA HIS A 35 -9.32 -13.37 2.39
C HIS A 35 -10.11 -12.60 1.31
N PHE A 36 -9.44 -11.72 0.57
CA PHE A 36 -10.04 -10.81 -0.41
C PHE A 36 -9.69 -11.14 -1.86
N VAL A 37 -8.84 -12.16 -2.11
CA VAL A 37 -8.37 -12.49 -3.47
C VAL A 37 -9.55 -12.79 -4.39
N ASP A 38 -10.37 -13.76 -4.03
CA ASP A 38 -11.47 -14.22 -4.90
C ASP A 38 -12.71 -13.34 -4.77
N SER A 39 -13.02 -12.87 -3.56
CA SER A 39 -14.22 -12.09 -3.27
C SER A 39 -14.17 -10.67 -3.81
N PHE A 40 -12.98 -10.07 -3.88
CA PHE A 40 -12.82 -8.65 -4.23
C PHE A 40 -11.78 -8.42 -5.31
N ILE A 41 -10.51 -8.77 -5.06
CA ILE A 41 -9.38 -8.36 -5.90
C ILE A 41 -9.54 -8.88 -7.34
N LEU A 42 -9.78 -10.18 -7.51
CA LEU A 42 -9.94 -10.77 -8.83
C LEU A 42 -11.22 -10.28 -9.53
N ASN A 43 -12.30 -10.04 -8.78
CA ASN A 43 -13.55 -9.55 -9.33
C ASN A 43 -13.37 -8.15 -9.92
N ILE A 44 -12.73 -7.25 -9.19
CA ILE A 44 -12.41 -5.89 -9.67
C ILE A 44 -11.50 -5.94 -10.91
N ILE A 45 -10.46 -6.78 -10.89
CA ILE A 45 -9.56 -6.95 -12.04
C ILE A 45 -10.33 -7.48 -13.26
N LYS A 46 -11.21 -8.47 -13.09
CA LYS A 46 -12.00 -9.06 -14.18
C LYS A 46 -13.04 -8.10 -14.74
N GLN A 47 -13.78 -7.41 -13.88
CA GLN A 47 -14.74 -6.37 -14.29
C GLN A 47 -14.05 -5.30 -15.15
N HIS A 48 -12.84 -4.90 -14.76
CA HIS A 48 -12.07 -3.95 -15.56
C HIS A 48 -11.55 -4.53 -16.90
N LYS A 49 -11.28 -5.84 -16.98
CA LYS A 49 -10.95 -6.50 -18.26
C LYS A 49 -12.16 -6.64 -19.18
N GLY A 50 -13.37 -6.76 -18.64
CA GLY A 50 -14.62 -6.80 -19.42
C GLY A 50 -15.06 -5.43 -19.95
N SER A 51 -14.61 -4.33 -19.34
CA SER A 51 -14.94 -2.95 -19.75
C SER A 51 -14.05 -2.39 -20.88
N GLN A 52 -13.33 -3.26 -21.61
CA GLN A 52 -12.43 -2.88 -22.71
C GLN A 52 -13.14 -2.22 -23.92
N GLN A 53 -14.46 -2.03 -23.88
CA GLN A 53 -15.16 -1.15 -24.84
C GLN A 53 -14.90 0.36 -24.60
N GLY A 54 -14.22 0.76 -23.52
CA GLY A 54 -13.90 2.17 -23.28
C GLY A 54 -12.91 2.42 -22.13
N GLY A 55 -11.60 2.43 -22.44
CA GLY A 55 -10.60 3.15 -21.65
C GLY A 55 -9.91 2.38 -20.51
N THR A 56 -8.67 1.96 -20.77
CA THR A 56 -7.69 1.36 -19.83
C THR A 56 -7.14 2.34 -18.76
N ASN A 57 -7.88 3.38 -18.38
CA ASN A 57 -7.29 4.53 -17.70
C ASN A 57 -7.46 4.58 -16.17
N GLY A 58 -8.28 3.71 -15.56
CA GLY A 58 -8.67 3.85 -14.14
C GLY A 58 -7.99 2.91 -13.14
N LEU A 59 -7.64 1.67 -13.54
CA LEU A 59 -7.21 0.66 -12.58
C LEU A 59 -5.69 0.63 -12.36
N CYS A 60 -4.92 0.87 -13.42
CA CYS A 60 -3.47 0.94 -13.34
C CYS A 60 -3.06 2.40 -13.16
N ALA A 61 -2.31 2.71 -12.09
CA ALA A 61 -1.63 3.98 -12.01
C ALA A 61 -0.64 4.11 -13.18
N ARG A 62 -0.62 5.27 -13.83
CA ARG A 62 0.44 5.59 -14.79
C ARG A 62 1.80 5.47 -14.09
N ASP A 63 2.81 5.05 -14.82
CA ASP A 63 4.14 4.83 -14.25
C ASP A 63 4.72 6.09 -13.60
N GLU A 64 4.40 7.28 -14.11
CA GLU A 64 4.79 8.54 -13.48
C GLU A 64 4.12 8.74 -12.12
N ASN A 65 2.81 8.45 -12.02
CA ASN A 65 2.09 8.52 -10.75
C ASN A 65 2.64 7.50 -9.74
N ARG A 66 3.00 6.30 -10.21
CA ARG A 66 3.67 5.28 -9.39
C ARG A 66 5.02 5.79 -8.86
N LYS A 67 5.87 6.33 -9.73
CA LYS A 67 7.19 6.86 -9.35
C LYS A 67 7.06 8.02 -8.36
N LYS A 68 6.12 8.94 -8.60
CA LYS A 68 5.83 10.08 -7.72
C LYS A 68 5.40 9.60 -6.32
N CYS A 69 4.41 8.71 -6.26
CA CYS A 69 3.91 8.15 -5.00
C CYS A 69 5.04 7.48 -4.18
N VAL A 70 5.85 6.62 -4.81
CA VAL A 70 6.98 5.96 -4.13
C VAL A 70 8.00 6.99 -3.61
N ARG A 71 8.34 8.00 -4.43
CA ARG A 71 9.28 9.04 -4.02
C ARG A 71 8.76 9.83 -2.82
N GLU A 72 7.51 10.29 -2.88
CA GLU A 72 6.89 11.07 -1.81
C GLU A 72 6.82 10.27 -0.51
N PHE A 73 6.38 9.01 -0.58
CA PHE A 73 6.31 8.12 0.59
C PHE A 73 7.66 7.92 1.27
N PHE A 74 8.74 7.66 0.53
CA PHE A 74 10.06 7.49 1.15
C PHE A 74 10.68 8.81 1.59
N SER A 75 10.38 9.92 0.91
CA SER A 75 10.83 11.25 1.36
C SER A 75 10.17 11.71 2.65
N SER A 76 8.93 11.31 2.94
CA SER A 76 8.26 11.68 4.19
C SER A 76 8.91 11.05 5.42
N TYR A 77 9.62 9.93 5.29
CA TYR A 77 10.41 9.33 6.38
C TYR A 77 11.74 10.05 6.63
N ASN A 78 12.19 10.92 5.71
CA ASN A 78 13.34 11.80 5.89
C ASN A 78 12.96 13.16 6.47
N ARG A 79 11.67 13.40 6.78
CA ARG A 79 11.29 14.57 7.58
C ARG A 79 11.80 14.38 9.00
N SER A 80 12.52 15.39 9.49
CA SER A 80 12.90 15.44 10.89
C SER A 80 11.61 15.50 11.73
N ILE A 81 11.58 14.82 12.87
CA ILE A 81 10.48 14.98 13.85
C ILE A 81 10.33 16.45 14.29
N ASP A 82 11.39 17.25 14.12
CA ASP A 82 11.38 18.69 14.44
C ASP A 82 10.61 19.55 13.41
N ASP A 83 10.35 19.05 12.20
CA ASP A 83 9.65 19.82 11.15
C ASP A 83 8.13 19.96 11.44
N GLU A 84 7.56 19.14 12.34
CA GLU A 84 6.14 19.22 12.73
C GLU A 84 5.87 20.23 13.86
N ILE A 85 6.90 20.70 14.58
CA ILE A 85 6.73 21.61 15.72
C ILE A 85 6.63 23.08 15.25
N SER A 86 7.14 23.42 14.06
CA SER A 86 7.15 24.82 13.57
C SER A 86 5.86 25.32 12.93
N GLU A 87 4.87 24.47 12.64
CA GLU A 87 3.59 24.89 12.03
C GLU A 87 2.46 25.16 13.06
N LYS A 88 2.77 25.10 14.37
CA LYS A 88 1.86 25.59 15.43
C LYS A 88 2.42 26.86 16.07
N ASN A 89 2.33 27.98 15.35
CA ASN A 89 2.30 29.33 15.95
C ASN A 89 1.29 30.18 15.18
#